data_AF-A0A1S4D2U4-F1
#
_entry.id   AF-A0A1S4D2U4-F1
#
_cell.length_a   1.000
_cell.length_b   1.000
_cell.length_c   1.000
_cell.angle_alpha   90.00
_cell.angle_beta   90.00
_cell.angle_gamma   90.00
#
_symmetry.space_group_name_H-M   'P 1'
#
loop_
_entity.id
_entity.type
_entity.pdbx_description
1 polymer ?
#
loop_
_entity_poly.entity_id
_entity_poly.type
_entity_poly.pdbx_seq_one_letter_code
_entity_poly.pdbx_strand_id
1 'polypeptide(L)'
;MAENPPSEGTRKLEEDGGPEDCYDSDDDLIMYADGRKMSIHLQKEYHRQVKESEENKPKFVDLSQLAIATFNSQNATKYEFVKNVTVNTSYAAGMWCYITFQARDADDTIKTFQALAWWGIDGDRDVRFCRFKKSSKC
;
A
#
# COMPACT_ATOMS: atom_id res chain seq x y z
N MET A 1 -25.54 -65.52 17.27
CA MET A 1 -26.16 -64.43 16.48
C MET A 1 -25.01 -63.64 15.89
N ALA A 2 -24.91 -63.66 14.55
CA ALA A 2 -23.79 -63.17 13.78
C ALA A 2 -24.02 -61.72 13.31
N GLU A 3 -22.93 -60.97 13.14
CA GLU A 3 -22.90 -59.58 12.70
C GLU A 3 -22.99 -59.40 11.18
N ASN A 4 -23.54 -58.23 10.79
CA ASN A 4 -23.52 -57.51 9.49
C ASN A 4 -24.30 -58.10 8.28
N PRO A 5 -24.70 -57.27 7.28
CA PRO A 5 -24.84 -55.80 7.16
C PRO A 5 -26.24 -55.40 6.59
N PRO A 6 -26.48 -54.14 6.16
CA PRO A 6 -27.36 -53.94 5.01
C PRO A 6 -26.63 -53.27 3.84
N SER A 7 -26.73 -53.97 2.71
CA SER A 7 -26.45 -53.57 1.33
C SER A 7 -27.76 -53.17 0.65
N GLU A 8 -27.63 -52.56 -0.53
CA GLU A 8 -28.65 -52.20 -1.54
C GLU A 8 -29.27 -50.81 -1.37
N GLY A 9 -29.37 -49.97 -2.40
CA GLY A 9 -29.22 -50.19 -3.83
C GLY A 9 -29.63 -48.90 -4.55
N THR A 10 -29.08 -48.75 -5.74
CA THR A 10 -29.13 -47.59 -6.64
C THR A 10 -30.52 -47.13 -7.08
N ARG A 11 -30.67 -45.82 -7.38
CA ARG A 11 -31.15 -45.30 -8.69
C ARG A 11 -31.09 -43.77 -8.80
N LYS A 12 -30.72 -43.33 -10.00
CA LYS A 12 -30.40 -41.98 -10.52
C LYS A 12 -31.60 -41.04 -10.59
N LEU A 13 -31.34 -39.74 -10.74
CA LEU A 13 -32.05 -38.66 -11.49
C LEU A 13 -31.33 -37.34 -11.06
N GLU A 14 -30.86 -36.39 -11.86
CA GLU A 14 -30.68 -36.12 -13.29
C GLU A 14 -29.71 -34.90 -13.29
N GLU A 15 -28.63 -34.92 -14.08
CA GLU A 15 -27.78 -33.74 -14.29
C GLU A 15 -28.48 -32.81 -15.29
N ASP A 16 -29.12 -31.75 -14.80
CA ASP A 16 -29.51 -30.63 -15.65
C ASP A 16 -28.27 -29.75 -15.91
N GLY A 17 -27.58 -30.09 -17.00
CA GLY A 17 -26.57 -29.24 -17.63
C GLY A 17 -27.20 -27.96 -18.17
N GLY A 18 -27.05 -26.88 -17.40
CA GLY A 18 -27.19 -25.50 -17.91
C GLY A 18 -25.92 -25.08 -18.67
N PRO A 19 -26.04 -24.18 -19.67
CA PRO A 19 -25.00 -23.94 -20.67
C PRO A 19 -23.69 -23.48 -20.04
N GLU A 20 -22.58 -24.03 -20.56
CA GLU A 20 -21.24 -23.51 -20.37
C GLU A 20 -21.15 -22.14 -21.04
N ASP A 21 -21.45 -21.09 -20.27
CA ASP A 21 -21.16 -19.73 -20.70
C ASP A 21 -19.67 -19.49 -20.47
N CYS A 22 -18.90 -19.61 -21.55
CA CYS A 22 -17.53 -19.12 -21.62
C CYS A 22 -17.54 -17.61 -21.37
N TYR A 23 -17.33 -17.20 -20.12
CA TYR A 23 -17.07 -15.81 -19.75
C TYR A 23 -15.67 -15.43 -20.25
N ASP A 24 -15.56 -15.19 -21.55
CA ASP A 24 -14.46 -14.43 -22.13
C ASP A 24 -14.78 -12.95 -21.92
N SER A 25 -14.57 -12.46 -20.69
CA SER A 25 -14.73 -11.05 -20.37
C SER A 25 -13.38 -10.50 -19.94
N ASP A 26 -12.55 -10.22 -20.93
CA ASP A 26 -11.27 -9.50 -20.82
C ASP A 26 -11.39 -8.07 -20.23
N ASP A 27 -12.55 -7.68 -19.70
CA ASP A 27 -12.73 -6.46 -18.95
C ASP A 27 -13.17 -6.75 -17.52
N ASP A 28 -12.17 -6.83 -16.64
CA ASP A 28 -12.26 -6.77 -15.19
C ASP A 28 -13.26 -5.67 -14.75
N LEU A 29 -14.51 -6.01 -14.37
CA LEU A 29 -15.59 -5.08 -13.96
C LEU A 29 -15.99 -5.27 -12.48
N ILE A 30 -16.02 -4.20 -11.70
CA ILE A 30 -16.55 -4.13 -10.33
C ILE A 30 -17.96 -3.52 -10.35
N MET A 31 -18.86 -4.10 -9.56
CA MET A 31 -20.24 -3.64 -9.39
C MET A 31 -20.41 -2.97 -8.02
N TYR A 32 -20.90 -1.73 -8.00
CA TYR A 32 -21.32 -1.08 -6.76
C TYR A 32 -22.72 -1.55 -6.32
N ALA A 33 -23.05 -1.37 -5.04
CA ALA A 33 -24.35 -1.75 -4.49
C ALA A 33 -25.53 -0.98 -5.14
N ASP A 34 -25.28 0.17 -5.76
CA ASP A 34 -26.28 0.94 -6.54
C ASP A 34 -26.47 0.39 -7.98
N GLY A 35 -25.79 -0.72 -8.35
CA GLY A 35 -25.84 -1.33 -9.67
C GLY A 35 -24.91 -0.68 -10.70
N ARG A 36 -24.17 0.38 -10.34
CA ARG A 36 -23.22 1.03 -11.25
C ARG A 36 -22.02 0.13 -11.50
N LYS A 37 -21.65 -0.01 -12.77
CA LYS A 37 -20.49 -0.80 -13.22
C LYS A 37 -19.24 0.10 -13.30
N MET A 38 -18.10 -0.40 -12.85
CA MET A 38 -16.81 0.29 -12.90
C MET A 38 -15.73 -0.65 -13.41
N SER A 39 -14.95 -0.23 -14.40
CA SER A 39 -13.75 -0.99 -14.78
C SER A 39 -12.78 -1.05 -13.58
N ILE A 40 -12.28 -2.25 -13.27
CA ILE A 40 -11.23 -2.50 -12.27
C ILE A 40 -9.99 -1.69 -12.60
N HIS A 41 -9.63 -1.55 -13.89
CA HIS A 41 -8.50 -0.72 -14.30
C HIS A 41 -8.72 0.73 -13.87
N LEU A 42 -9.89 1.30 -14.18
CA LEU A 42 -10.23 2.67 -13.78
C LEU A 42 -10.29 2.84 -12.25
N GLN A 43 -10.78 1.83 -11.55
CA GLN A 43 -10.81 1.84 -10.08
C GLN A 43 -9.39 1.81 -9.49
N LYS A 44 -8.49 0.98 -10.04
CA LYS A 44 -7.07 0.92 -9.65
C LYS A 44 -6.40 2.28 -9.89
N GLU A 45 -6.69 2.91 -11.02
CA GLU A 45 -6.17 4.22 -11.39
C GLU A 45 -6.61 5.33 -10.45
N TYR A 46 -7.90 5.35 -10.08
CA TYR A 46 -8.41 6.29 -9.10
C TYR A 46 -7.74 6.10 -7.73
N HIS A 47 -7.65 4.87 -7.24
CA HIS A 47 -7.00 4.59 -5.95
C HIS A 47 -5.51 4.97 -5.97
N ARG A 48 -4.82 4.76 -7.09
CA ARG A 48 -3.43 5.20 -7.28
C ARG A 48 -3.30 6.73 -7.14
N GLN A 49 -4.12 7.49 -7.87
CA GLN A 49 -4.10 8.95 -7.81
C GLN A 49 -4.44 9.48 -6.42
N VAL A 50 -5.46 8.90 -5.76
CA VAL A 50 -5.80 9.24 -4.38
C VAL A 50 -4.58 8.98 -3.49
N LYS A 51 -3.97 7.81 -3.57
CA LYS A 51 -2.81 7.46 -2.75
C LYS A 51 -1.63 8.42 -2.96
N GLU A 52 -1.30 8.75 -4.20
CA GLU A 52 -0.25 9.73 -4.52
C GLU A 52 -0.57 11.11 -3.92
N SER A 53 -1.83 11.55 -4.00
CA SER A 53 -2.26 12.81 -3.39
C SER A 53 -2.18 12.79 -1.86
N GLU A 54 -2.43 11.63 -1.24
CA GLU A 54 -2.37 11.47 0.20
C GLU A 54 -0.93 11.47 0.72
N GLU A 55 -0.03 10.82 0.00
CA GLU A 55 1.40 10.76 0.34
C GLU A 55 2.07 12.14 0.22
N ASN A 56 1.51 13.04 -0.59
CA ASN A 56 2.02 14.40 -0.79
C ASN A 56 1.32 15.46 0.08
N LYS A 57 0.56 15.05 1.11
CA LYS A 57 -0.02 15.98 2.09
C LYS A 57 1.09 16.78 2.81
N PRO A 58 0.89 18.08 3.10
CA PRO A 58 1.92 18.94 3.70
C PRO A 58 2.59 18.35 4.95
N LYS A 59 1.81 17.70 5.82
CA LYS A 59 2.32 17.07 7.04
C LYS A 59 3.40 16.01 6.77
N PHE A 60 3.24 15.21 5.72
CA PHE A 60 4.23 14.17 5.41
C PHE A 60 5.45 14.76 4.72
N VAL A 61 5.28 15.82 3.93
CA VAL A 61 6.41 16.56 3.35
C VAL A 61 7.26 17.17 4.47
N ASP A 62 6.62 17.82 5.45
CA ASP A 62 7.29 18.40 6.61
C ASP A 62 8.11 17.35 7.40
N LEU A 63 7.52 16.17 7.65
CA LEU A 63 8.21 15.09 8.35
C LEU A 63 9.40 14.54 7.54
N SER A 64 9.27 14.42 6.22
CA SER A 64 10.36 13.98 5.35
C SER A 64 11.49 15.00 5.27
N GLN A 65 11.16 16.30 5.20
CA GLN A 65 12.13 17.38 5.23
C GLN A 65 12.86 17.43 6.58
N LEU A 66 12.14 17.26 7.68
CA LEU A 66 12.75 17.17 9.01
C LEU A 66 13.68 15.94 9.09
N ALA A 67 13.23 14.78 8.62
CA ALA A 67 14.01 13.55 8.66
C ALA A 67 15.31 13.64 7.85
N ILE A 68 15.27 14.25 6.66
CA ILE A 68 16.48 14.43 5.86
C ILE A 68 17.40 15.49 6.45
N ALA A 69 16.86 16.56 7.05
CA ALA A 69 17.66 17.56 7.76
C ALA A 69 18.39 16.94 8.96
N THR A 70 17.70 16.11 9.75
CA THR A 70 18.31 15.35 10.85
C THR A 70 19.42 14.43 10.35
N PHE A 71 19.18 13.70 9.26
CA PHE A 71 20.18 12.83 8.64
C PHE A 71 21.41 13.63 8.14
N ASN A 72 21.19 14.74 7.45
CA ASN A 72 22.23 15.62 6.95
C ASN A 72 23.13 16.16 8.07
N SER A 73 22.50 16.61 9.17
CA SER A 73 23.21 17.12 10.35
C SER A 73 24.06 16.05 11.02
N GLN A 74 23.61 14.79 11.04
CA GLN A 74 24.35 13.68 11.67
C GLN A 74 25.49 13.14 10.81
N ASN A 75 25.36 13.24 9.48
CA ASN A 75 26.29 12.60 8.53
C ASN A 75 27.16 13.61 7.73
N ALA A 76 27.07 14.90 8.02
CA ALA A 76 27.72 15.97 7.25
C ALA A 76 27.42 15.90 5.74
N THR A 77 26.16 15.58 5.39
CA THR A 77 25.68 15.47 4.01
C THR A 77 24.72 16.61 3.66
N LYS A 78 24.37 16.75 2.38
CA LYS A 78 23.51 17.83 1.86
C LYS A 78 22.42 17.29 0.94
N TYR A 79 21.66 16.31 1.42
CA TYR A 79 20.53 15.78 0.65
C TYR A 79 19.36 16.75 0.65
N GLU A 80 18.75 16.96 -0.52
CA GLU A 80 17.54 17.78 -0.67
C GLU A 80 16.34 16.88 -0.94
N PHE A 81 15.26 17.11 -0.19
CA PHE A 81 14.01 16.38 -0.37
C PHE A 81 13.43 16.59 -1.77
N VAL A 82 12.98 15.52 -2.43
CA VAL A 82 12.36 15.56 -3.75
C VAL A 82 10.87 15.24 -3.64
N LYS A 83 10.51 14.05 -3.16
CA LYS A 83 9.12 13.62 -3.00
C LYS A 83 8.95 12.44 -2.05
N ASN A 84 7.75 12.26 -1.54
CA ASN A 84 7.35 11.03 -0.88
C ASN A 84 7.02 9.95 -1.92
N VAL A 85 7.34 8.70 -1.60
CA VAL A 85 7.09 7.51 -2.45
C VAL A 85 6.07 6.58 -1.80
N THR A 86 6.09 6.48 -0.48
CA THR A 86 5.10 5.71 0.27
C THR A 86 5.02 6.26 1.69
N VAL A 87 3.81 6.39 2.21
CA VAL A 87 3.58 6.76 3.61
C VAL A 87 2.63 5.73 4.24
N ASN A 88 3.08 5.06 5.30
CA ASN A 88 2.22 4.23 6.13
C ASN A 88 2.00 4.93 7.46
N THR A 89 0.73 5.13 7.83
CA THR A 89 0.34 5.86 9.05
C THR A 89 -0.26 4.94 10.10
N SER A 90 0.05 5.19 11.37
CA SER A 90 -0.60 4.54 12.53
C SER A 90 -0.91 5.59 13.60
N TYR A 91 -2.11 5.53 14.18
CA TYR A 91 -2.60 6.52 15.15
C TYR A 91 -2.41 6.04 16.59
N ALA A 92 -1.68 6.81 17.39
CA ALA A 92 -1.47 6.57 18.81
C ALA A 92 -1.12 7.89 19.51
N ALA A 93 -2.13 8.54 20.11
CA ALA A 93 -2.02 9.88 20.72
C ALA A 93 -1.31 10.91 19.81
N GLY A 94 -1.55 10.81 18.50
CA GLY A 94 -0.75 11.41 17.44
C GLY A 94 -0.72 10.46 16.25
N MET A 95 0.19 10.69 15.30
CA MET A 95 0.31 9.90 14.08
C MET A 95 1.77 9.51 13.84
N TRP A 96 2.06 8.21 13.98
CA TRP A 96 3.30 7.61 13.50
C TRP A 96 3.25 7.48 11.99
N CYS A 97 4.30 7.94 11.32
CA CYS A 97 4.46 7.91 9.87
C CYS A 97 5.73 7.15 9.53
N TYR A 98 5.59 5.98 8.90
CA TYR A 98 6.69 5.29 8.26
C TYR A 98 6.74 5.74 6.80
N ILE A 99 7.72 6.58 6.48
CA ILE A 99 7.80 7.28 5.19
C ILE A 99 8.97 6.73 4.39
N THR A 100 8.72 6.36 3.14
CA THR A 100 9.76 6.17 2.12
C THR A 100 9.74 7.40 1.22
N PHE A 101 10.88 8.06 1.06
CA PHE A 101 11.00 9.28 0.26
C PHE A 101 12.27 9.29 -0.57
N GLN A 102 12.28 10.12 -1.60
CA GLN A 102 13.44 10.37 -2.45
C GLN A 102 14.08 11.71 -2.08
N ALA A 103 15.40 11.73 -2.05
CA ALA A 103 16.19 12.95 -1.91
C ALA A 103 17.36 12.92 -2.89
N ARG A 104 17.71 14.08 -3.43
CA ARG A 104 18.87 14.26 -4.32
C ARG A 104 20.10 14.65 -3.50
N ASP A 105 21.27 14.17 -3.90
CA ASP A 105 22.54 14.69 -3.39
C ASP A 105 23.02 15.90 -4.20
N ALA A 106 24.23 16.38 -3.89
CA ALA A 106 24.86 17.50 -4.58
C ALA A 106 25.20 17.20 -6.05
N ASP A 107 25.26 15.91 -6.44
CA ASP A 107 25.53 15.46 -7.80
C ASP A 107 24.22 15.16 -8.56
N ASP A 108 23.08 15.68 -8.08
CA ASP A 108 21.72 15.42 -8.57
C ASP A 108 21.33 13.93 -8.61
N THR A 109 22.05 13.06 -7.89
CA THR A 109 21.75 11.63 -7.83
C THR A 109 20.63 11.37 -6.83
N ILE A 110 19.53 10.77 -7.30
CA ILE A 110 18.38 10.43 -6.47
C ILE A 110 18.68 9.21 -5.61
N LYS A 111 18.57 9.36 -4.29
CA LYS A 111 18.64 8.27 -3.31
C LYS A 111 17.30 8.10 -2.60
N THR A 112 16.99 6.86 -2.24
CA THR A 112 15.76 6.53 -1.51
C THR A 112 16.06 6.33 -0.04
N PHE A 113 15.28 7.00 0.80
CA PHE A 113 15.37 6.97 2.25
C PHE A 113 14.12 6.34 2.85
N GLN A 114 14.28 5.79 4.05
CA GLN A 114 13.19 5.37 4.93
C GLN A 114 13.34 6.10 6.25
N ALA A 115 12.26 6.70 6.72
CA ALA A 115 12.17 7.37 7.99
C ALA A 115 10.97 6.88 8.79
N LEU A 116 11.12 6.88 10.11
CA LEU A 116 10.00 6.78 11.04
C LEU A 116 9.92 8.09 11.80
N ALA A 117 8.78 8.76 11.69
CA ALA A 117 8.53 10.04 12.33
C ALA A 117 7.18 10.04 13.03
N TRP A 118 6.99 10.94 13.99
CA TRP A 118 5.76 11.09 14.75
C TRP A 118 5.26 12.52 14.66
N TRP A 119 3.95 12.66 14.45
CA TRP A 119 3.23 13.93 14.48
C TRP A 119 2.28 13.96 15.69
N GLY A 120 2.57 14.82 16.65
CA GLY A 120 1.79 14.99 17.87
C GLY A 120 0.49 15.75 17.64
N ILE A 121 -0.48 15.52 18.54
CA ILE A 121 -1.75 16.24 18.54
C ILE A 121 -1.57 17.74 18.77
N ASP A 122 -0.52 18.12 19.52
CA ASP A 122 -0.16 19.52 19.82
C ASP A 122 0.69 20.18 18.72
N GLY A 123 0.97 19.46 17.63
CA GLY A 123 1.81 19.93 16.52
C GLY A 123 3.30 19.63 16.67
N ASP A 124 3.70 18.97 17.76
CA ASP A 124 5.06 18.47 17.95
C ASP A 124 5.46 17.44 16.90
N ARG A 125 6.74 17.46 16.51
CA ARG A 125 7.28 16.60 15.46
C ARG A 125 8.56 15.94 15.96
N ASP A 126 8.64 14.62 15.82
CA ASP A 126 9.81 13.83 16.20
C ASP A 126 10.23 12.90 15.07
N VAL A 127 11.54 12.73 14.87
CA VAL A 127 12.10 11.78 13.91
C VAL A 127 12.85 10.73 14.68
N ARG A 128 12.33 9.50 14.67
CA ARG A 128 12.98 8.36 15.37
C ARG A 128 14.20 7.85 14.64
N PHE A 129 14.11 7.76 13.31
CA PHE A 129 15.28 7.47 12.48
C PHE A 129 15.05 7.94 11.05
N CYS A 130 16.15 8.15 10.35
CA CYS A 130 16.21 8.31 8.90
C CYS A 130 17.43 7.54 8.39
N ARG A 131 17.27 6.73 7.34
CA ARG A 131 18.35 5.92 6.77
C ARG A 131 18.11 5.61 5.31
N PHE A 132 19.15 5.21 4.59
CA PHE A 132 18.98 4.68 3.24
C PHE A 132 18.09 3.44 3.23
N LYS A 133 17.21 3.35 2.22
CA LYS A 133 16.50 2.11 1.93
C LYS A 133 17.53 1.09 1.42
N LYS A 134 17.68 -0.03 2.12
CA LYS A 134 18.56 -1.11 1.66
C LYS A 134 18.02 -1.62 0.32
N SER A 135 18.82 -1.57 -0.73
CA SER A 135 18.57 -2.39 -1.91
C SER A 135 18.74 -3.84 -1.46
N SER A 136 17.70 -4.65 -1.57
CA SER A 136 17.86 -6.10 -1.45
C SER A 136 18.84 -6.53 -2.54
N LYS A 137 20.09 -6.84 -2.16
CA LYS A 137 20.99 -7.56 -3.06
C LYS A 137 20.45 -8.98 -3.13
N CYS A 138 19.99 -9.37 -4.32
CA CYS A 138 19.76 -10.77 -4.65
C CYS A 138 21.09 -11.52 -4.61
#